data_AF-A0A437UTU3-F1
#
_entry.id   AF-A0A437UTU3-F1
#
_cell.length_a   1.000
_cell.length_b   1.000
_cell.length_c   1.000
_cell.angle_alpha   90.00
_cell.angle_beta   90.00
_cell.angle_gamma   90.00
#
_symmetry.space_group_name_H-M   'P 1'
#
loop_
_entity.id
_entity.type
_entity.pdbx_description
1 polymer ?
#
loop_
_entity_poly.entity_id
_entity_poly.type
_entity_poly.pdbx_seq_one_letter_code
_entity_poly.pdbx_strand_id
1 'polypeptide(L)'
;MTEYGYGDYVAYDPGYKEPEIGRVTRQGANGNWFVCYHDGCTAACTPEEMLRPATEGEIAKASRRIGHHRFDAECPEYDPDACVGCRHDRSD
;
A
#
# COMPACT_ATOMS: atom_id res chain seq x y z
N MET A 1 8.03 -9.19 15.84
CA MET A 1 7.29 -9.01 14.59
C MET A 1 6.76 -7.60 14.62
N THR A 2 7.03 -6.84 13.57
CA THR A 2 6.52 -5.48 13.47
C THR A 2 5.10 -5.57 12.94
N GLU A 3 4.11 -5.25 13.76
CA GLU A 3 2.72 -5.24 13.31
C GLU A 3 2.45 -3.90 12.62
N TYR A 4 2.36 -3.93 11.28
CA TYR A 4 1.90 -2.78 10.51
C TYR A 4 0.36 -2.78 10.42
N GLY A 5 -0.23 -1.61 10.61
CA GLY A 5 -1.66 -1.38 10.44
C GLY A 5 -2.07 -1.26 8.97
N TYR A 6 -3.36 -1.49 8.72
CA TYR A 6 -3.97 -1.18 7.42
C TYR A 6 -3.82 0.33 7.13
N GLY A 7 -3.20 0.68 6.01
CA GLY A 7 -2.99 2.05 5.57
C GLY A 7 -1.69 2.69 6.06
N ASP A 8 -0.91 2.02 6.90
CA ASP A 8 0.37 2.52 7.40
C ASP A 8 1.37 2.72 6.28
N TYR A 9 2.15 3.80 6.37
CA TYR A 9 3.23 4.09 5.44
C TYR A 9 4.49 3.31 5.82
N VAL A 10 5.01 2.58 4.85
CA VAL A 10 6.25 1.81 4.97
C VAL A 10 7.20 2.18 3.84
N ALA A 11 8.49 2.04 4.09
CA ALA A 11 9.54 2.17 3.10
C ALA A 11 10.09 0.78 2.79
N TYR A 12 10.08 0.42 1.51
CA TYR A 12 10.80 -0.71 0.98
C TYR A 12 12.24 -0.32 0.74
N ASP A 13 13.16 -0.85 1.55
CA ASP A 13 14.58 -0.54 1.50
C ASP A 13 15.39 -1.83 1.33
N PRO A 14 15.69 -2.24 0.09
CA PRO A 14 16.46 -3.44 -0.15
C PRO A 14 17.98 -3.21 -0.09
N GLY A 15 18.43 -2.01 0.27
CA GLY A 15 19.85 -1.66 0.45
C GLY A 15 20.65 -1.43 -0.84
N TYR A 16 20.09 -1.72 -2.02
CA TYR A 16 20.75 -1.51 -3.32
C TYR A 16 20.13 -0.40 -4.18
N LYS A 17 18.99 0.18 -3.76
CA LYS A 17 18.31 1.29 -4.43
C LYS A 17 17.75 2.26 -3.40
N GLU A 18 17.32 3.44 -3.87
CA GLU A 18 16.59 4.36 -3.00
C GLU A 18 15.31 3.71 -2.46
N PRO A 19 14.95 3.99 -1.19
CA PRO A 19 13.75 3.42 -0.58
C PRO A 19 12.49 3.83 -1.33
N GLU A 20 11.59 2.88 -1.54
CA GLU A 20 10.31 3.11 -2.20
C GLU A 20 9.20 3.16 -1.16
N ILE A 21 8.42 4.25 -1.15
CA ILE A 21 7.37 4.43 -0.15
C ILE A 21 6.09 3.78 -0.62
N GLY A 22 5.51 2.99 0.26
CA GLY A 22 4.26 2.29 0.03
C GLY A 22 3.32 2.35 1.23
N ARG A 23 2.11 1.83 1.04
CA ARG A 23 1.09 1.71 2.10
C ARG A 23 0.66 0.27 2.28
N VAL A 24 0.63 -0.15 3.54
CA VAL A 24 0.30 -1.53 3.93
C VAL A 24 -1.18 -1.79 3.73
N THR A 25 -1.51 -2.96 3.19
CA THR A 25 -2.89 -3.41 2.98
C THR A 25 -3.24 -4.54 3.94
N ARG A 26 -2.48 -5.64 3.95
CA ARG A 26 -2.72 -6.76 4.85
C ARG A 26 -1.46 -7.55 5.13
N GLN A 27 -1.45 -8.30 6.22
CA GLN A 27 -0.44 -9.31 6.48
C GLN A 27 -0.73 -10.56 5.64
N GLY A 28 0.32 -11.13 5.04
CA GLY A 28 0.29 -12.42 4.37
C GLY A 28 0.60 -13.57 5.33
N ALA A 29 0.30 -14.80 4.91
CA ALA A 29 0.42 -16.00 5.76
C ALA A 29 1.86 -16.35 6.21
N ASN A 30 2.90 -15.82 5.55
CA ASN A 30 4.30 -16.18 5.77
C ASN A 30 5.13 -15.05 6.42
N GLY A 31 4.49 -14.12 7.12
CA GLY A 31 5.19 -12.94 7.69
C GLY A 31 5.56 -11.89 6.63
N ASN A 32 5.06 -12.03 5.41
CA ASN A 32 5.16 -11.00 4.37
C ASN A 32 4.01 -10.00 4.52
N TRP A 33 4.19 -8.81 3.97
CA TRP A 33 3.18 -7.77 3.95
C TRP A 33 2.79 -7.43 2.52
N PHE A 34 1.50 -7.22 2.29
CA PHE A 34 1.02 -6.68 1.02
C PHE A 34 1.06 -5.16 1.07
N VAL A 35 1.80 -4.54 0.16
CA VAL A 35 2.06 -3.08 0.16
C VAL A 35 1.77 -2.50 -1.23
N CYS A 36 1.04 -1.39 -1.29
CA CYS A 36 0.85 -0.60 -2.51
C CYS A 36 1.99 0.41 -2.65
N TYR A 37 2.68 0.46 -3.78
CA TYR A 37 3.78 1.42 -4.03
C TYR A 37 3.47 2.46 -5.11
N HIS A 38 2.33 2.32 -5.79
CA HIS A 38 1.96 3.15 -6.93
C HIS A 38 0.58 3.77 -6.73
N ASP A 39 0.24 4.75 -7.58
CA ASP A 39 -1.06 5.45 -7.59
C ASP A 39 -2.29 4.54 -7.85
N GLY A 40 -2.10 3.23 -8.01
CA GLY A 40 -3.16 2.26 -8.28
C GLY A 40 -3.45 1.31 -7.13
N CYS A 41 -4.40 0.41 -7.37
CA CYS A 41 -4.90 -0.56 -6.39
C CYS A 41 -4.05 -1.84 -6.30
N THR A 42 -2.86 -1.90 -6.87
CA THR A 42 -2.03 -3.11 -6.87
C THR A 42 -1.14 -3.13 -5.63
N ALA A 43 -1.21 -4.22 -4.86
CA ALA A 43 -0.31 -4.49 -3.75
C ALA A 43 0.69 -5.58 -4.13
N ALA A 44 1.96 -5.37 -3.84
CA ALA A 44 3.01 -6.36 -3.96
C ALA A 44 3.22 -7.07 -2.63
N CYS A 45 3.52 -8.37 -2.68
CA CYS A 45 3.92 -9.15 -1.51
C CYS A 45 5.39 -8.84 -1.22
N THR A 46 5.67 -8.19 -0.09
CA THR A 46 7.00 -7.74 0.31
C THR A 46 7.43 -8.41 1.62
N PRO A 47 8.67 -8.94 1.71
CA PRO A 47 9.21 -9.48 2.96
C PRO A 47 9.29 -8.42 4.06
N GLU A 48 8.94 -8.76 5.29
CA GLU A 48 9.06 -7.84 6.45
C GLU A 48 10.50 -7.33 6.63
N GLU A 49 11.51 -8.15 6.34
CA GLU A 49 12.93 -7.78 6.47
C GLU A 49 13.36 -6.64 5.53
N MET A 50 12.62 -6.42 4.44
CA MET A 50 12.88 -5.33 3.49
C MET A 50 12.01 -4.10 3.75
N LEU A 51 11.17 -4.16 4.79
CA LEU A 51 10.26 -3.10 5.16
C LEU A 51 10.70 -2.44 6.45
N ARG A 52 10.61 -1.12 6.46
CA ARG A 52 10.71 -0.32 7.67
C ARG A 52 9.59 0.71 7.72
N PRO A 53 9.26 1.26 8.91
CA PRO A 53 8.40 2.43 8.99
C PRO A 53 8.93 3.56 8.10
N ALA A 54 8.04 4.18 7.32
CA ALA A 54 8.41 5.39 6.57
C ALA A 54 8.56 6.58 7.53
N THR A 55 9.56 7.42 7.28
CA THR A 55 9.72 8.67 8.03
C THR A 55 8.76 9.75 7.53
N GLU A 56 8.45 10.76 8.35
CA GLU A 56 7.57 11.86 7.94
C GLU A 56 8.06 12.59 6.68
N GLY A 57 9.38 12.76 6.55
CA GLY A 57 9.98 13.38 5.36
C GLY A 57 9.82 12.55 4.08
N GLU A 58 9.78 11.23 4.21
CA GLU A 58 9.53 10.32 3.09
C GLU A 58 8.03 10.30 2.73
N ILE A 59 7.16 10.25 3.73
CA ILE A 59 5.70 10.32 3.54
C ILE A 59 5.30 11.62 2.86
N ALA A 60 5.94 12.74 3.22
CA ALA A 60 5.70 14.04 2.60
C ALA A 60 6.08 14.10 1.11
N LYS A 61 7.07 13.30 0.68
CA LYS A 61 7.50 13.18 -0.73
C LYS A 61 6.71 12.14 -1.51
N ALA A 62 6.09 11.18 -0.81
CA ALA A 62 5.34 10.10 -1.42
C ALA A 62 4.05 10.62 -2.09
N SER A 63 3.63 9.94 -3.17
CA SER A 63 2.35 10.27 -3.79
C SER A 63 1.21 10.00 -2.81
N ARG A 64 0.36 11.01 -2.58
CA ARG A 64 -0.87 10.85 -1.76
C ARG A 64 -1.86 9.87 -2.36
N ARG A 65 -1.67 9.48 -3.62
CA ARG A 65 -2.51 8.51 -4.32
C ARG A 65 -1.99 7.08 -4.21
N ILE A 66 -0.92 6.80 -3.44
CA ILE A 66 -0.47 5.42 -3.23
C ILE A 66 -1.63 4.57 -2.68
N GLY A 67 -1.99 3.51 -3.42
CA GLY A 67 -3.16 2.70 -3.11
C GLY A 67 -4.48 3.47 -3.25
N HIS A 68 -4.57 4.38 -4.23
CA HIS A 68 -5.77 5.13 -4.56
C HIS A 68 -6.99 4.21 -4.56
N HIS A 69 -8.13 4.68 -4.02
CA HIS A 69 -9.36 3.92 -3.81
C HIS A 69 -9.30 2.74 -2.84
N ARG A 70 -8.15 2.09 -2.67
CA ARG A 70 -8.03 1.01 -1.69
C ARG A 70 -8.26 1.54 -0.29
N PHE A 71 -7.71 2.70 0.04
CA PHE A 71 -7.76 3.26 1.39
C PHE A 71 -8.85 4.32 1.60
N ASP A 72 -9.71 4.57 0.61
CA ASP A 72 -10.82 5.52 0.75
C ASP A 72 -11.89 4.93 1.68
N ALA A 73 -12.37 5.72 2.65
CA ALA A 73 -13.39 5.30 3.61
C ALA A 73 -14.76 5.03 2.97
N GLU A 74 -14.98 5.59 1.77
CA GLU A 74 -16.25 5.55 1.04
C GLU A 74 -15.97 5.19 -0.44
N CYS A 75 -15.86 3.90 -0.77
CA CYS A 75 -16.16 3.44 -2.14
C CYS A 75 -17.46 2.60 -2.06
N PRO A 76 -18.52 2.92 -2.82
CA PRO A 76 -19.84 2.29 -2.68
C PRO A 76 -19.87 0.78 -3.00
N GLU A 77 -18.81 0.23 -3.60
CA GLU A 77 -18.62 -1.19 -3.87
C GLU A 77 -17.26 -1.69 -3.30
N TYR A 78 -16.82 -1.13 -2.15
CA TYR A 78 -15.57 -1.55 -1.50
C TYR A 78 -15.59 -3.05 -1.17
N ASP A 79 -14.90 -3.83 -2.00
CA ASP A 79 -14.57 -5.22 -1.73
C ASP A 79 -13.07 -5.31 -1.41
N PRO A 80 -12.68 -5.75 -0.19
CA PRO A 80 -11.28 -5.76 0.25
C PRO A 80 -10.40 -6.75 -0.53
N ASP A 81 -10.99 -7.72 -1.24
CA ASP A 81 -10.27 -8.68 -2.11
C ASP A 81 -10.37 -8.32 -3.60
N ALA A 82 -11.35 -7.50 -4.02
CA ALA A 82 -11.52 -7.05 -5.40
C ALA A 82 -11.16 -5.56 -5.57
N CYS A 83 -9.86 -5.27 -5.60
CA CYS A 83 -9.33 -3.95 -5.95
C CYS A 83 -9.46 -3.55 -7.45
N VAL A 84 -10.40 -4.18 -8.18
CA VAL A 84 -10.69 -3.93 -9.60
C VAL A 84 -11.99 -3.13 -9.82
N GLY A 85 -12.70 -2.76 -8.75
CA GLY A 85 -14.10 -2.35 -8.86
C GLY A 85 -14.51 -1.01 -8.22
N CYS A 86 -13.72 0.07 -8.27
CA CYS A 86 -14.37 1.38 -8.10
C CYS A 86 -15.02 1.75 -9.45
N ARG A 87 -16.29 1.37 -9.57
CA ARG A 87 -17.13 1.50 -10.78
C ARG A 87 -17.59 2.94 -11.05
N HIS A 88 -16.78 3.95 -10.70
CA HIS A 88 -17.08 5.35 -11.02
C HIS A 88 -16.68 5.73 -12.46
N ASP A 89 -15.90 4.89 -13.16
CA ASP A 89 -15.40 5.18 -14.53
C ASP A 89 -16.10 4.40 -15.65
N ARG A 90 -17.28 3.79 -15.39
CA ARG A 90 -18.15 3.32 -16.49
C ARG A 90 -19.31 4.29 -16.69
N SER A 91 -18.99 5.45 -17.26
CA SER A 91 -19.94 6.10 -18.16
C SER A 91 -19.72 5.53 -19.56
N ASP A 92 -20.48 4.50 -19.91
CA ASP A 92 -21.09 4.30 -21.24
C ASP A 92 -22.26 3.32 -21.13
#